data_AF-A0A525D181-F1
#
_entry.id   AF-A0A525D181-F1
#
_cell.length_a   1.000
_cell.length_b   1.000
_cell.length_c   1.000
_cell.angle_alpha   90.00
_cell.angle_beta   90.00
_cell.angle_gamma   90.00
#
_symmetry.space_group_name_H-M   'P 1'
#
loop_
_entity.id
_entity.type
_entity.pdbx_description
1 polymer ?
#
loop_
_entity_poly.entity_id
_entity_poly.type
_entity_poly.pdbx_seq_one_letter_code
_entity_poly.pdbx_strand_id
1 'polypeptide(L)' 'HAFEALAEKAAAVFQERSQTIRSIDIQGRTARVGIDYRGILAADLSDDLKKGDTLALTGWSEFEFKEGKIISLTDYS' A
#
# COMPACT_ATOMS: atom_id res chain seq x y z
N HIS A 1 -11.59 -11.25 -12.73
CA HIS A 1 -12.60 -10.85 -11.73
C HIS A 1 -12.14 -10.95 -10.27
N ALA A 2 -11.22 -11.85 -9.87
CA ALA A 2 -10.79 -11.93 -8.46
C ALA A 2 -9.98 -10.71 -7.96
N PHE A 3 -9.07 -10.16 -8.79
CA PHE A 3 -8.26 -8.99 -8.43
C PHE A 3 -9.06 -7.68 -8.32
N GLU A 4 -10.10 -7.55 -9.15
CA GLU A 4 -11.01 -6.38 -9.15
C GLU A 4 -11.82 -6.31 -7.86
N ALA A 5 -12.47 -7.41 -7.47
CA ALA A 5 -13.20 -7.48 -6.21
C ALA A 5 -12.30 -7.29 -4.97
N LEU A 6 -11.05 -7.74 -5.03
CA LEU A 6 -10.06 -7.49 -3.97
C LEU A 6 -9.69 -6.01 -3.91
N ALA A 7 -9.50 -5.36 -5.06
CA ALA A 7 -9.21 -3.93 -5.14
C ALA A 7 -10.39 -3.07 -4.64
N GLU A 8 -11.62 -3.42 -5.00
CA GLU A 8 -12.84 -2.75 -4.52
C GLU A 8 -12.99 -2.89 -3.01
N LYS A 9 -12.81 -4.11 -2.48
CA LYS A 9 -12.86 -4.33 -1.02
C LYS A 9 -11.76 -3.56 -0.30
N ALA A 10 -10.53 -3.57 -0.82
CA ALA A 10 -9.42 -2.82 -0.23
C ALA A 10 -9.66 -1.30 -0.26
N ALA A 11 -10.31 -0.78 -1.32
CA ALA A 11 -10.70 0.62 -1.40
C ALA A 11 -11.77 0.98 -0.36
N ALA A 12 -12.68 0.05 -0.03
CA ALA A 12 -13.74 0.27 0.95
C ALA A 12 -13.26 0.24 2.43
N VAL A 13 -12.02 -0.18 2.70
CA VAL A 13 -11.47 -0.23 4.07
C VAL A 13 -11.16 1.17 4.61
N PHE A 14 -10.86 2.14 3.75
CA PHE A 14 -10.41 3.47 4.15
C PHE A 14 -11.38 4.56 3.68
N GLN A 15 -11.74 5.45 4.59
CA GLN A 15 -12.50 6.67 4.27
C GLN A 15 -11.59 7.67 3.56
N GLU A 16 -10.36 7.79 4.05
CA GLU A 16 -9.29 8.57 3.46
C GLU A 16 -8.00 7.77 3.50
N ARG A 17 -7.19 7.84 2.44
CA ARG A 17 -5.84 7.28 2.44
C ARG A 17 -4.88 8.21 1.73
N SER A 18 -3.66 8.26 2.22
CA SER A 18 -2.52 8.95 1.64
C SER A 18 -1.32 8.03 1.66
N GLN A 19 -0.63 7.96 0.54
CA GLN A 19 0.67 7.32 0.43
C GLN A 19 1.66 8.38 -0.03
N THR A 20 2.66 8.64 0.79
CA THR A 20 3.70 9.62 0.49
C THR A 20 4.99 8.87 0.19
N ILE A 21 5.52 9.07 -1.02
CA ILE A 21 6.83 8.54 -1.38
C ILE A 21 7.90 9.39 -0.66
N ARG A 22 8.69 8.74 0.19
CA ARG A 22 9.82 9.35 0.90
C ARG A 22 11.13 9.23 0.13
N SER A 23 11.32 8.12 -0.55
CA SER A 23 12.54 7.81 -1.29
C SER A 23 12.24 6.84 -2.42
N ILE A 24 13.04 6.93 -3.47
CA ILE A 24 13.05 5.98 -4.57
C ILE A 24 14.52 5.66 -4.85
N ASP A 25 14.88 4.38 -4.81
CA ASP A 25 16.16 3.85 -5.25
C ASP A 25 15.91 2.84 -6.37
N ILE A 26 16.51 3.07 -7.55
CA ILE A 26 16.30 2.22 -8.73
C ILE A 26 17.62 1.54 -9.07
N GLN A 27 17.59 0.21 -9.09
CA GLN A 27 18.73 -0.65 -9.38
C GLN A 27 18.34 -1.66 -10.46
N GLY A 28 18.74 -1.40 -11.70
CA GLY A 28 18.44 -2.27 -12.84
C GLY A 28 16.94 -2.40 -13.10
N ARG A 29 16.37 -3.56 -12.78
CA ARG A 29 14.94 -3.87 -12.93
C ARG A 29 14.15 -3.73 -11.64
N THR A 30 14.80 -3.33 -10.56
CA THR A 30 14.18 -3.23 -9.23
C THR A 30 14.08 -1.76 -8.81
N ALA A 31 12.95 -1.36 -8.26
CA ALA A 31 12.79 -0.08 -7.59
C ALA A 31 12.39 -0.30 -6.13
N ARG A 32 13.18 0.22 -5.20
CA ARG A 32 12.85 0.27 -3.78
C ARG A 32 12.28 1.63 -3.44
N VAL A 33 11.06 1.65 -2.94
CA VAL A 33 10.31 2.87 -2.64
C VAL A 33 10.03 2.93 -1.16
N GLY A 34 10.55 3.94 -0.47
CA GLY A 34 10.16 4.21 0.92
C GLY A 34 8.81 4.92 0.94
N ILE A 35 7.85 4.39 1.69
CA ILE A 35 6.47 4.89 1.71
C ILE A 35 6.05 5.17 3.15
N ASP A 36 5.46 6.35 3.37
CA ASP A 36 4.61 6.61 4.52
C ASP A 36 3.15 6.44 4.12
N TYR A 37 2.48 5.51 4.76
CA TYR A 37 1.06 5.25 4.61
C TYR A 37 0.31 5.91 5.76
N ARG A 38 -0.75 6.65 5.44
CA ARG A 38 -1.69 7.18 6.42
C ARG A 38 -3.11 7.00 5.93
N GLY A 39 -4.03 6.52 6.77
CA GLY A 39 -5.43 6.43 6.39
C GLY A 39 -6.38 6.44 7.58
N ILE A 40 -7.62 6.87 7.34
CA ILE A 40 -8.72 6.82 8.29
C ILE A 40 -9.59 5.62 7.93
N LEU A 41 -9.85 4.73 8.88
CA LEU A 41 -10.63 3.51 8.64
C LEU A 41 -12.12 3.82 8.42
N ALA A 42 -12.70 3.30 7.33
CA ALA A 42 -14.13 3.41 7.04
C ALA A 42 -14.98 2.33 7.74
N ALA A 43 -14.33 1.27 8.23
CA ALA A 43 -14.95 0.14 8.92
C ALA A 43 -14.00 -0.40 10.00
N ASP A 44 -14.54 -1.18 10.93
CA ASP A 44 -13.73 -1.90 11.91
C ASP A 44 -12.87 -2.94 11.18
N LEU A 45 -11.56 -2.84 11.37
CA LEU A 45 -10.58 -3.73 10.75
C LEU A 45 -10.16 -4.85 11.71
N SER A 46 -10.15 -4.57 13.03
CA SER A 46 -9.92 -5.55 14.09
C SER A 46 -10.60 -5.13 15.40
N ASP A 47 -10.39 -5.87 16.48
CA ASP A 47 -10.84 -5.47 17.82
C ASP A 47 -10.14 -4.20 18.32
N ASP A 48 -8.91 -3.97 17.88
CA ASP A 48 -8.09 -2.82 18.26
C ASP A 48 -8.14 -1.65 17.26
N LEU A 49 -8.55 -1.90 16.02
CA LEU A 49 -8.63 -0.92 14.94
C LEU A 49 -10.07 -0.75 14.49
N LYS A 50 -10.67 0.36 14.89
CA LYS A 50 -12.08 0.68 14.68
C LYS A 50 -12.27 1.72 13.59
N LYS A 51 -13.50 1.80 13.09
CA LYS A 51 -13.92 2.87 12.18
C LYS A 51 -13.60 4.24 12.78
N GLY A 52 -12.98 5.10 11.98
CA GLY A 52 -12.54 6.45 12.37
C GLY A 52 -11.12 6.53 12.89
N ASP A 53 -10.48 5.39 13.21
CA ASP A 53 -9.09 5.39 13.65
C ASP A 53 -8.13 5.76 12.52
N THR A 54 -7.05 6.44 12.90
CA THR A 54 -5.96 6.76 11.99
C THR A 54 -4.90 5.66 12.04
N LEU A 55 -4.74 4.96 10.92
CA LEU A 55 -3.62 4.06 10.70
C LEU A 55 -2.46 4.86 10.10
N ALA A 56 -1.27 4.76 10.70
CA ALA A 56 -0.04 5.31 10.17
C ALA A 56 1.03 4.22 10.16
N LEU A 57 1.60 3.95 8.99
CA LEU A 57 2.61 2.93 8.78
C LEU A 57 3.74 3.51 7.94
N THR A 58 4.95 3.09 8.24
CA THR A 58 6.15 3.52 7.54
C THR A 58 6.88 2.26 7.10
N GLY A 59 7.09 2.12 5.79
CA GLY A 59 7.68 0.91 5.23
C GLY A 59 8.40 1.16 3.92
N TRP A 60 8.70 0.07 3.24
CA TRP A 60 9.39 0.05 1.96
C TRP A 60 8.72 -0.98 1.06
N SER A 61 8.53 -0.65 -0.20
CA SER A 61 8.04 -1.58 -1.22
C SER A 61 9.12 -1.79 -2.26
N GLU A 62 9.37 -3.05 -2.62
CA GLU A 62 10.28 -3.42 -3.70
C GLU A 62 9.47 -3.87 -4.92
N PHE A 63 9.66 -3.18 -6.04
CA PHE A 63 8.99 -3.44 -7.30
C PHE A 63 10.00 -4.03 -8.29
N GLU A 64 9.66 -5.14 -8.93
CA GLU A 64 10.43 -5.69 -10.04
C GLU A 64 9.70 -5.45 -11.37
N PHE A 65 10.44 -5.01 -12.38
CA PHE A 65 9.91 -4.67 -13.69
C PHE A 65 10.46 -5.57 -14.81
N LYS A 66 9.58 -5.94 -15.73
CA LYS A 66 9.95 -6.58 -17.01
C LYS A 66 9.09 -6.01 -18.12
N GLU A 67 9.73 -5.59 -19.21
CA GLU A 67 9.05 -5.00 -20.38
C GLU A 67 8.14 -3.80 -20.00
N GLY A 68 8.59 -2.98 -19.05
CA GLY A 68 7.85 -1.80 -18.58
C GLY A 68 6.65 -2.11 -17.69
N LYS A 69 6.43 -3.37 -17.32
CA LYS A 69 5.34 -3.80 -16.43
C LYS A 69 5.90 -4.26 -15.09
N ILE A 70 5.15 -4.00 -14.02
CA ILE A 70 5.44 -4.56 -12.70
C ILE A 70 5.14 -6.07 -12.78
N ILE A 71 6.14 -6.89 -12.47
CA ILE A 71 6.03 -8.35 -12.41
C ILE A 71 6.09 -8.90 -10.97
N SER A 72 6.61 -8.12 -10.03
CA SER A 72 6.64 -8.45 -8.61
C SER A 72 6.51 -7.19 -7.76
N LEU A 73 5.84 -7.32 -6.61
CA LEU A 73 5.69 -6.30 -5.58
C LEU A 73 5.80 -6.98 -4.23
N THR A 74 6.78 -6.56 -3.43
CA THR A 74 7.01 -7.07 -2.07
C THR A 74 7.04 -5.91 -1.10
N ASP A 75 6.19 -5.96 -0.07
CA ASP A 75 6.11 -4.93 0.98
C ASP A 75 6.89 -5.36 2.23
N TYR A 76 7.60 -4.39 2.82
CA TYR A 76 8.36 -4.54 4.05
C TYR A 76 7.86 -3.50 5.07
N SER A 77 7.30 -3.98 6.18
CA SER A 77 6.75 -3.20 7.31
C SER A 77 7.52 -3.44 8.60
#